data_AF-A0AA40THA5-F1
#
_entry.id   AF-A0AA40THA5-F1
#
_cell.length_a   1.000
_cell.length_b   1.000
_cell.length_c   1.000
_cell.angle_alpha   90.00
_cell.angle_beta   90.00
_cell.angle_gamma   90.00
#
_symmetry.space_group_name_H-M   'P 1'
#
loop_
_entity.id
_entity.type
_entity.pdbx_description
1 polymer ?
#
loop_
_entity_poly.entity_id
_entity_poly.type
_entity_poly.pdbx_seq_one_letter_code
_entity_poly.pdbx_strand_id
1 'polypeptide(L)'
;GIVCAIVADLLFSPRSVKQEIDVELDSLLVAQYQLMQLCIKHGDSEEVDKAWGDLVRRTAALEGMRSNLNMESSRWVRANRRLKALNTLSLTLITQSCETYLIQNTRPELITDTFRELFDTPVETVQDVHKRLKRMRRVIAWTGERDTPVTIYTWAGAATR
;
A
#
# COMPACT_ATOMS: atom_id res chain seq x y z
N GLY A 1 -12.04 0.68 -14.02
CA GLY A 1 -10.91 0.53 -13.09
C GLY A 1 -11.25 -0.54 -12.07
N ILE A 2 -10.24 -1.18 -11.49
CA ILE A 2 -10.30 -2.35 -10.61
C ILE A 2 -11.35 -2.26 -9.46
N VAL A 3 -11.81 -1.07 -9.07
CA VAL A 3 -12.93 -0.83 -8.13
C VAL A 3 -14.34 -1.04 -8.74
N CYS A 4 -14.58 -0.72 -10.01
CA CYS A 4 -15.91 -0.89 -10.63
C CYS A 4 -16.36 -2.35 -10.76
N ALA A 5 -15.45 -3.32 -10.67
CA ALA A 5 -15.79 -4.74 -10.74
C ALA A 5 -16.09 -5.37 -9.36
N ILE A 6 -15.72 -4.72 -8.25
CA ILE A 6 -15.99 -5.25 -6.90
C ILE A 6 -17.32 -4.72 -6.35
N VAL A 7 -17.63 -3.44 -6.64
CA VAL A 7 -18.83 -2.74 -6.16
C VAL A 7 -20.13 -3.34 -6.73
N ALA A 8 -20.12 -3.90 -7.94
CA ALA A 8 -21.32 -4.41 -8.59
C ALA A 8 -21.88 -5.72 -7.98
N ASP A 9 -21.06 -6.48 -7.25
CA ASP A 9 -21.42 -7.79 -6.70
C ASP A 9 -21.83 -7.73 -5.21
N LEU A 10 -22.14 -6.55 -4.67
CA LEU A 10 -22.24 -6.28 -3.22
C LEU A 10 -23.66 -6.27 -2.64
N LEU A 11 -24.70 -6.57 -3.42
CA LEU A 11 -26.07 -6.34 -2.93
C LEU A 11 -26.61 -7.35 -1.91
N PHE A 12 -25.89 -8.37 -1.47
CA PHE A 12 -26.42 -9.34 -0.49
C PHE A 12 -25.37 -9.93 0.48
N SER A 13 -25.12 -9.25 1.61
CA SER A 13 -24.98 -9.81 2.98
C SER A 13 -24.14 -8.89 3.90
N PRO A 14 -24.71 -8.28 4.96
CA PRO A 14 -24.02 -7.38 5.90
C PRO A 14 -22.96 -8.04 6.81
N ARG A 15 -22.71 -9.36 6.66
CA ARG A 15 -21.74 -10.15 7.45
C ARG A 15 -20.87 -11.06 6.58
N SER A 16 -20.70 -10.73 5.30
CA SER A 16 -19.81 -11.53 4.44
C SER A 16 -18.36 -11.14 4.66
N VAL A 17 -17.46 -12.13 4.67
CA VAL A 17 -16.01 -11.92 4.66
C VAL A 17 -15.56 -10.99 3.53
N LYS A 18 -16.34 -10.86 2.45
CA LYS A 18 -16.07 -9.91 1.36
C LYS A 18 -16.04 -8.45 1.85
N GLN A 19 -16.99 -8.05 2.71
CA GLN A 19 -17.03 -6.68 3.23
C GLN A 19 -15.85 -6.43 4.19
N GLU A 20 -15.50 -7.42 5.01
CA GLU A 20 -14.32 -7.36 5.88
C GLU A 20 -13.03 -7.21 5.06
N ILE A 21 -12.91 -7.98 3.97
CA ILE A 21 -11.80 -7.89 3.04
C ILE A 21 -11.72 -6.50 2.41
N ASP A 22 -12.83 -5.93 1.93
CA ASP A 22 -12.83 -4.61 1.29
C ASP A 22 -12.37 -3.52 2.27
N VAL A 23 -12.84 -3.55 3.52
CA VAL A 23 -12.40 -2.62 4.59
C VAL A 23 -10.92 -2.80 4.94
N GLU A 24 -10.47 -4.06 5.03
CA GLU A 24 -9.07 -4.36 5.32
C GLU A 24 -8.14 -3.90 4.19
N LEU A 25 -8.55 -4.06 2.93
CA LEU A 25 -7.76 -3.60 1.78
C LEU A 25 -7.61 -2.08 1.75
N ASP A 26 -8.68 -1.32 2.00
CA ASP A 26 -8.63 0.14 2.05
C ASP A 26 -7.70 0.62 3.19
N SER A 27 -7.84 0.02 4.36
CA SER A 27 -7.03 0.40 5.53
C SER A 27 -5.57 -0.06 5.44
N LEU A 28 -5.28 -1.16 4.73
CA LEU A 28 -3.91 -1.59 4.43
C LEU A 28 -3.20 -0.59 3.52
N LEU A 29 -3.87 -0.08 2.49
CA LEU A 29 -3.27 0.90 1.59
C LEU A 29 -2.92 2.22 2.32
N VAL A 30 -3.77 2.64 3.27
CA VAL A 30 -3.49 3.78 4.16
C VAL A 30 -2.26 3.49 5.02
N ALA A 31 -2.22 2.35 5.70
CA ALA A 31 -1.11 1.98 6.57
C ALA A 31 0.22 1.84 5.81
N GLN A 32 0.21 1.27 4.60
CA GLN A 32 1.39 1.18 3.72
C GLN A 32 1.91 2.56 3.32
N TYR A 33 1.00 3.50 2.99
CA TYR A 33 1.40 4.87 2.70
C TYR A 33 2.01 5.54 3.94
N GLN A 34 1.39 5.38 5.11
CA GLN A 34 1.90 5.91 6.38
C GLN A 34 3.26 5.33 6.75
N LEU A 35 3.50 4.02 6.53
CA LEU A 35 4.82 3.43 6.70
C LEU A 35 5.84 4.11 5.79
N MET A 36 5.51 4.34 4.51
CA MET A 36 6.40 5.08 3.61
C MET A 36 6.65 6.52 4.09
N GLN A 37 5.64 7.20 4.66
CA GLN A 37 5.84 8.52 5.28
C GLN A 37 6.82 8.47 6.44
N LEU A 38 6.69 7.50 7.36
CA LEU A 38 7.64 7.31 8.46
C LEU A 38 9.05 7.02 7.92
N CYS A 39 9.15 6.12 6.96
CA CYS A 39 10.41 5.76 6.33
C CYS A 39 11.08 6.92 5.59
N ILE A 40 10.33 7.89 5.04
CA ILE A 40 10.85 9.09 4.35
C ILE A 40 11.09 10.26 5.29
N LYS A 41 10.32 10.39 6.37
CA LYS A 41 10.59 11.38 7.43
C LYS A 41 11.78 11.00 8.29
N HIS A 42 12.33 9.79 8.10
CA HIS A 42 13.37 9.23 8.95
C HIS A 42 12.88 9.20 10.40
N GLY A 43 11.66 8.68 10.58
CA GLY A 43 11.01 8.58 11.88
C GLY A 43 11.78 7.69 12.84
N ASP A 44 11.36 7.70 14.10
CA ASP A 44 11.98 6.87 15.13
C ASP A 44 11.96 5.39 14.74
N SER A 45 13.08 4.70 14.98
CA SER A 45 13.26 3.31 14.57
C SER A 45 12.23 2.39 15.22
N GLU A 46 11.85 2.67 16.48
CA GLU A 46 10.81 1.89 17.17
C GLU A 46 9.43 2.08 16.54
N GLU A 47 9.10 3.30 16.10
CA GLU A 47 7.85 3.59 15.40
C GLU A 47 7.79 2.90 14.03
N VAL A 48 8.90 2.94 13.28
CA VAL A 48 9.04 2.26 12.00
C VAL A 48 8.89 0.75 12.17
N ASP A 49 9.60 0.15 13.14
CA ASP A 49 9.55 -1.29 13.41
C ASP A 49 8.16 -1.76 13.82
N LYS A 50 7.44 -0.96 14.64
CA LYS A 50 6.07 -1.25 15.02
C LYS A 50 5.12 -1.21 13.82
N ALA A 51 5.16 -0.13 13.03
CA ALA A 51 4.31 0.02 11.85
C ALA A 51 4.58 -1.09 10.81
N TRP A 52 5.86 -1.43 10.61
CA TRP A 52 6.28 -2.53 9.76
C TRP A 52 5.73 -3.88 10.25
N GLY A 53 5.95 -4.22 11.52
CA GLY A 53 5.52 -5.48 12.11
C GLY A 53 4.00 -5.67 12.06
N ASP A 54 3.24 -4.59 12.30
CA ASP A 54 1.78 -4.61 12.20
C ASP A 54 1.31 -4.82 10.75
N LEU A 55 1.94 -4.17 9.77
CA LEU A 55 1.63 -4.37 8.35
C LEU A 55 1.92 -5.79 7.86
N VAL A 56 3.03 -6.39 8.28
CA VAL A 56 3.37 -7.78 7.96
C VAL A 56 2.30 -8.73 8.52
N ARG A 57 1.89 -8.53 9.77
CA ARG A 57 0.85 -9.35 10.42
C ARG A 57 -0.50 -9.25 9.71
N ARG A 58 -0.92 -8.02 9.38
CA ARG A 58 -2.18 -7.76 8.66
C ARG A 58 -2.16 -8.32 7.24
N THR A 59 -1.02 -8.21 6.56
CA THR A 59 -0.83 -8.85 5.24
C THR A 59 -0.93 -10.37 5.33
N ALA A 60 -0.41 -11.00 6.37
CA ALA A 60 -0.60 -12.44 6.59
C ALA A 60 -2.08 -12.78 6.87
N ALA A 61 -2.79 -11.94 7.62
CA ALA A 61 -4.21 -12.13 7.92
C ALA A 61 -5.11 -12.11 6.67
N LEU A 62 -4.76 -11.32 5.64
CA LEU A 62 -5.47 -11.33 4.34
C LEU A 62 -5.52 -12.72 3.70
N GLU A 63 -4.48 -13.54 3.88
CA GLU A 63 -4.44 -14.89 3.34
C GLU A 63 -5.47 -15.80 4.04
N GLY A 64 -5.68 -15.61 5.34
CA GLY A 64 -6.74 -16.26 6.11
C GLY A 64 -8.13 -15.84 5.63
N MET A 65 -8.36 -14.53 5.45
CA MET A 65 -9.63 -14.01 4.91
C MET A 65 -9.91 -14.53 3.51
N ARG A 66 -8.87 -14.64 2.66
CA ARG A 66 -8.95 -15.25 1.33
C ARG A 66 -9.39 -16.71 1.39
N SER A 67 -8.85 -17.48 2.34
CA SER A 67 -9.26 -18.88 2.55
C SER A 67 -10.74 -18.96 2.93
N ASN A 68 -11.19 -18.11 3.85
CA ASN A 68 -12.59 -18.02 4.27
C ASN A 68 -13.53 -17.68 3.11
N LEU A 69 -13.17 -16.70 2.27
CA LEU A 69 -13.94 -16.35 1.06
C LEU A 69 -14.10 -17.54 0.11
N ASN A 70 -13.05 -18.35 -0.04
CA ASN A 70 -13.08 -19.52 -0.90
C ASN A 70 -13.92 -20.67 -0.31
N MET A 71 -14.02 -20.77 1.02
CA MET A 71 -14.94 -21.68 1.70
C MET A 71 -16.39 -21.23 1.61
N GLU A 72 -16.67 -19.91 1.68
CA GLU A 72 -18.02 -19.36 1.54
C GLU A 72 -18.60 -19.58 0.15
N SER A 73 -17.81 -19.43 -0.92
CA SER A 73 -18.26 -19.77 -2.26
C SER A 73 -17.12 -19.98 -3.26
N SER A 74 -17.20 -21.07 -4.01
CA SER A 74 -16.32 -21.35 -5.15
C SER A 74 -16.52 -20.38 -6.32
N ARG A 75 -17.57 -19.56 -6.33
CA ARG A 75 -17.84 -18.57 -7.40
C ARG A 75 -16.83 -17.41 -7.40
N TRP A 76 -16.12 -17.19 -6.29
CA TRP A 76 -15.21 -16.05 -6.10
C TRP A 76 -13.79 -16.26 -6.63
N VAL A 77 -13.56 -17.21 -7.57
CA VAL A 77 -12.22 -17.52 -8.10
C VAL A 77 -11.44 -16.29 -8.57
N ARG A 78 -12.11 -15.31 -9.20
CA ARG A 78 -11.47 -14.07 -9.66
C ARG A 78 -11.03 -13.19 -8.48
N ALA A 79 -11.90 -12.99 -7.49
CA ALA A 79 -11.57 -12.26 -6.28
C ALA A 79 -10.41 -12.94 -5.53
N ASN A 80 -10.44 -14.26 -5.44
CA ASN A 80 -9.39 -15.07 -4.84
C ASN A 80 -8.01 -14.87 -5.49
N ARG A 81 -7.93 -14.92 -6.83
CA ARG A 81 -6.69 -14.62 -7.58
C ARG A 81 -6.21 -13.20 -7.33
N ARG A 82 -7.14 -12.24 -7.29
CA ARG A 82 -6.81 -10.84 -7.03
C ARG A 82 -6.29 -10.64 -5.61
N LEU A 83 -6.89 -11.27 -4.60
CA LEU A 83 -6.41 -11.19 -3.22
C LEU A 83 -4.99 -11.77 -3.08
N LYS A 84 -4.70 -12.87 -3.78
CA LYS A 84 -3.33 -13.40 -3.84
C LYS A 84 -2.33 -12.40 -4.42
N ALA A 85 -2.70 -11.73 -5.52
CA ALA A 85 -1.87 -10.68 -6.11
C ALA A 85 -1.71 -9.47 -5.17
N LEU A 86 -2.77 -9.06 -4.49
CA LEU A 86 -2.73 -7.98 -3.50
C LEU A 86 -1.84 -8.31 -2.30
N ASN A 87 -1.81 -9.57 -1.86
CA ASN A 87 -0.90 -10.02 -0.81
C ASN A 87 0.57 -9.83 -1.23
N THR A 88 0.92 -10.26 -2.45
CA THR A 88 2.26 -10.05 -3.03
C THR A 88 2.61 -8.57 -3.18
N LEU A 89 1.66 -7.75 -3.65
CA LEU A 89 1.84 -6.31 -3.75
C LEU A 89 2.05 -5.66 -2.38
N SER A 90 1.29 -6.08 -1.36
CA SER A 90 1.45 -5.59 0.01
C SER A 90 2.86 -5.83 0.53
N LEU A 91 3.38 -7.05 0.38
CA LEU A 91 4.75 -7.38 0.77
C LEU A 91 5.78 -6.53 0.00
N THR A 92 5.56 -6.30 -1.29
CA THR A 92 6.42 -5.44 -2.11
C THR A 92 6.44 -4.00 -1.58
N LEU A 93 5.28 -3.44 -1.26
CA LEU A 93 5.17 -2.08 -0.72
C LEU A 93 5.88 -1.95 0.63
N ILE A 94 5.70 -2.94 1.52
CA ILE A 94 6.38 -3.00 2.81
C ILE A 94 7.90 -3.05 2.62
N THR A 95 8.40 -3.96 1.78
CA THR A 95 9.84 -4.10 1.50
C THR A 95 10.44 -2.82 0.95
N GLN A 96 9.80 -2.19 -0.04
CA GLN A 96 10.30 -0.94 -0.63
C GLN A 96 10.29 0.24 0.35
N SER A 97 9.32 0.28 1.28
CA SER A 97 9.34 1.26 2.39
C SER A 97 10.53 1.02 3.33
N CYS A 98 10.83 -0.23 3.71
CA CYS A 98 11.99 -0.56 4.53
C CYS A 98 13.32 -0.24 3.81
N GLU A 99 13.43 -0.55 2.53
CA GLU A 99 14.61 -0.19 1.72
C GLU A 99 14.81 1.33 1.68
N THR A 100 13.72 2.11 1.59
CA THR A 100 13.78 3.57 1.65
C THR A 100 14.32 4.06 2.99
N TYR A 101 13.91 3.46 4.12
CA TYR A 101 14.45 3.78 5.44
C TYR A 101 15.95 3.47 5.54
N LEU A 102 16.40 2.32 5.02
CA LEU A 102 17.82 1.96 4.99
C LEU A 102 18.64 2.88 4.08
N ILE A 103 18.08 3.33 2.95
CA ILE A 103 18.71 4.34 2.10
C ILE A 103 18.87 5.64 2.89
N GLN A 104 17.88 6.07 3.66
CA GLN A 104 18.05 7.27 4.49
C GLN A 104 19.17 7.16 5.52
N ASN A 105 19.38 5.95 6.08
CA ASN A 105 20.48 5.71 7.02
C ASN A 105 21.87 5.75 6.36
N THR A 106 21.98 5.51 5.06
CA THR A 106 23.27 5.29 4.38
C THR A 106 23.60 6.32 3.30
N ARG A 107 22.58 6.84 2.63
CA ARG A 107 22.63 7.76 1.48
C ARG A 107 21.43 8.73 1.49
N PRO A 108 21.29 9.57 2.54
CA PRO A 108 20.14 10.46 2.70
C PRO A 108 19.98 11.47 1.54
N GLU A 109 21.06 11.79 0.82
CA GLU A 109 21.08 12.68 -0.33
C GLU A 109 20.24 12.17 -1.52
N LEU A 110 19.98 10.86 -1.58
CA LEU A 110 19.11 10.27 -2.60
C LEU A 110 17.65 10.66 -2.36
N ILE A 111 17.24 10.91 -1.11
CA ILE A 111 15.88 11.34 -0.78
C ILE A 111 15.86 12.86 -0.62
N THR A 112 15.73 13.55 -1.75
CA THR A 112 15.71 15.01 -1.84
C THR A 112 14.46 15.63 -1.19
N ASP A 113 14.52 16.94 -0.90
CA ASP A 113 13.41 17.69 -0.29
C ASP A 113 12.12 17.59 -1.09
N THR A 114 12.21 17.55 -2.43
CA THR A 114 11.06 17.32 -3.33
C THR A 114 10.28 16.06 -2.96
N PHE A 115 10.98 14.97 -2.63
CA PHE A 115 10.33 13.71 -2.24
C PHE A 115 9.84 13.76 -0.79
N ARG A 116 10.54 14.45 0.11
CA ARG A 116 10.07 14.66 1.49
C ARG A 116 8.75 15.42 1.50
N GLU A 117 8.66 16.51 0.74
CA GLU A 117 7.44 17.32 0.60
C GLU A 117 6.26 16.53 0.01
N LEU A 118 6.52 15.57 -0.88
CA LEU A 118 5.47 14.72 -1.44
C LEU A 118 4.77 13.85 -0.40
N PHE A 119 5.50 13.44 0.63
CA PHE A 119 5.04 12.58 1.73
C PHE A 119 4.79 13.34 3.02
N ASP A 120 4.94 14.67 3.05
CA ASP A 120 4.83 15.40 4.31
C ASP A 120 3.38 15.48 4.83
N THR A 121 2.41 15.59 3.92
CA THR A 121 1.01 15.69 4.31
C THR A 121 0.46 14.37 4.85
N PRO A 122 -0.05 14.32 6.09
CA PRO A 122 -0.67 13.11 6.64
C PRO A 122 -1.82 12.59 5.78
N VAL A 123 -2.05 11.27 5.85
CA VAL A 123 -3.20 10.60 5.24
C VAL A 123 -3.95 9.81 6.29
N GLU A 124 -5.27 9.85 6.25
CA GLU A 124 -6.14 9.09 7.16
C GLU A 124 -7.10 8.18 6.39
N THR A 125 -7.36 8.50 5.12
CA THR A 125 -8.32 7.78 4.28
C THR A 125 -7.68 7.30 2.97
N VAL A 126 -8.29 6.28 2.37
CA VAL A 126 -7.85 5.77 1.05
C VAL A 126 -8.00 6.84 -0.03
N GLN A 127 -8.95 7.76 0.11
CA GLN A 127 -9.14 8.90 -0.78
C GLN A 127 -7.97 9.89 -0.70
N ASP A 128 -7.41 10.10 0.50
CA ASP A 128 -6.20 10.91 0.66
C ASP A 128 -5.02 10.24 -0.03
N VAL A 129 -4.83 8.94 0.19
CA VAL A 129 -3.78 8.16 -0.48
C VAL A 129 -3.90 8.27 -2.00
N HIS A 130 -5.10 8.10 -2.57
CA HIS A 130 -5.31 8.25 -4.01
C HIS A 130 -4.95 9.64 -4.54
N LYS A 131 -5.29 10.71 -3.80
CA LYS A 131 -4.90 12.09 -4.17
C LYS A 131 -3.37 12.23 -4.15
N ARG A 132 -2.71 11.69 -3.13
CA ARG A 132 -1.24 11.73 -2.99
C ARG A 132 -0.54 10.94 -4.08
N LEU A 133 -0.97 9.71 -4.36
CA LEU A 133 -0.44 8.88 -5.44
C LEU A 133 -0.63 9.55 -6.82
N LYS A 134 -1.75 10.24 -7.04
CA LYS A 134 -1.96 11.02 -8.27
C LYS A 134 -0.97 12.17 -8.39
N ARG A 135 -0.68 12.91 -7.31
CA ARG A 135 0.34 13.96 -7.29
C ARG A 135 1.73 13.38 -7.51
N MET A 136 2.09 12.31 -6.81
CA MET A 136 3.38 11.64 -6.90
C MET A 136 3.68 11.16 -8.32
N ARG A 137 2.73 10.49 -8.98
CA ARG A 137 2.90 10.09 -10.39
C ARG A 137 3.16 11.26 -11.33
N ARG A 138 2.54 12.41 -11.08
CA ARG A 138 2.82 13.62 -11.88
C ARG A 138 4.25 14.10 -11.64
N VAL A 139 4.68 14.19 -10.39
CA VAL A 139 6.06 14.62 -10.09
C VAL A 139 7.07 13.66 -10.72
N ILE A 140 6.91 12.34 -10.52
CA ILE A 140 7.79 11.33 -11.12
C ILE A 140 7.86 11.46 -12.65
N ALA A 141 6.72 11.68 -13.31
CA ALA A 141 6.68 11.85 -14.76
C ALA A 141 7.42 13.12 -15.25
N TRP A 142 7.47 14.18 -14.43
CA TRP A 142 8.16 15.43 -14.74
C TRP A 142 9.65 15.38 -14.39
N THR A 143 9.99 14.76 -13.26
CA THR A 143 11.37 14.55 -12.80
C THR A 143 12.11 13.54 -13.68
N GLY A 144 11.40 12.54 -14.22
CA GLY A 144 12.01 11.45 -14.98
C GLY A 144 12.46 10.30 -14.09
N GLU A 145 12.46 9.08 -14.66
CA GLU A 145 12.76 7.84 -13.93
C GLU A 145 14.19 7.79 -13.39
N ARG A 146 15.16 8.38 -14.12
CA ARG A 146 16.58 8.39 -13.72
C ARG A 146 16.87 9.27 -12.50
N ASP A 147 16.05 10.29 -12.28
CA ASP A 147 16.22 11.27 -11.21
C ASP A 147 15.25 11.02 -10.03
N THR A 148 14.47 9.95 -10.09
CA THR A 148 13.61 9.48 -8.99
C THR A 148 14.30 8.32 -8.25
N PRO A 149 14.38 8.34 -6.91
CA PRO A 149 14.87 7.21 -6.15
C PRO A 149 14.11 5.94 -6.52
N VAL A 150 14.85 4.87 -6.85
CA VAL A 150 14.27 3.65 -7.38
C VAL A 150 13.17 3.10 -6.47
N THR A 151 13.37 3.15 -5.15
CA THR A 151 12.40 2.66 -4.17
C THR A 151 11.10 3.45 -4.16
N ILE A 152 11.15 4.77 -4.39
CA ILE A 152 9.96 5.61 -4.49
C ILE A 152 9.25 5.35 -5.82
N TYR A 153 9.99 5.22 -6.92
CA TYR A 153 9.44 4.94 -8.24
C TYR A 153 8.70 3.60 -8.29
N THR A 154 9.36 2.53 -7.85
CA THR A 154 8.80 1.17 -7.81
C THR A 154 7.62 1.09 -6.85
N TRP A 155 7.71 1.71 -5.68
CA TRP A 155 6.63 1.75 -4.70
C TRP A 155 5.40 2.48 -5.23
N ALA A 156 5.57 3.67 -5.84
CA ALA A 156 4.47 4.40 -6.46
C ALA A 156 3.83 3.61 -7.61
N GLY A 157 4.65 2.91 -8.40
CA GLY A 157 4.20 2.04 -9.49
C GLY A 157 3.46 0.80 -9.00
N ALA A 158 3.80 0.26 -7.83
CA ALA A 158 3.11 -0.87 -7.20
C ALA A 158 1.79 -0.42 -6.54
N ALA A 159 1.79 0.70 -5.82
CA ALA A 159 0.64 1.23 -5.11
C ALA A 159 -0.49 1.73 -6.03
N THR A 160 -0.21 1.91 -7.33
CA THR A 160 -1.18 2.42 -8.31
C THR A 160 -1.73 1.38 -9.27
N ARG A 161 -1.31 0.11 -9.15
CA ARG A 161 -1.84 -1.05 -9.90
C ARG A 161 -3.05 -1.65 -9.20
#